data_AF-A0A933Y2E7-F1
#
_entry.id   AF-A0A933Y2E7-F1
#
_cell.length_a   1.000
_cell.length_b   1.000
_cell.length_c   1.000
_cell.angle_alpha   90.00
_cell.angle_beta   90.00
_cell.angle_gamma   90.00
#
_symmetry.space_group_name_H-M   'P 1'
#
loop_
_entity.id
_entity.type
_entity.pdbx_description
1 polymer ?
#
loop_
_entity_poly.entity_id
_entity_poly.type
_entity_poly.pdbx_seq_one_letter_code
_entity_poly.pdbx_strand_id
1 'polypeptide(L)'
;MLTRFLGPLAVCLAAGTTSAQTPISGPLSDATTGPLLAGTVYHATTSLSVSPGATLTIQPGVIVKFVGQGSTFEVFGTLLCQGTTPSPVIFTDLADDSAGGDTNGDGMSSGTPGHWTYMRFYATANASVLDHTEVRYAGYGTWGGI
;
A
#
# COMPACT_ATOMS: atom_id res chain seq x y z
N MET A 1 19.50 -40.87 42.69
CA MET A 1 20.63 -40.47 41.81
C MET A 1 20.03 -40.05 40.47
N LEU A 2 20.11 -38.76 40.14
CA LEU A 2 19.67 -38.18 38.88
C LEU A 2 20.65 -38.54 37.75
N THR A 3 20.15 -38.89 36.57
CA THR A 3 20.87 -38.65 35.31
C THR A 3 19.94 -37.98 34.30
N ARG A 4 20.31 -36.75 33.95
CA ARG A 4 19.59 -35.77 33.14
C ARG A 4 19.77 -36.09 31.66
N PHE A 5 18.70 -36.03 30.87
CA PHE A 5 18.77 -35.96 29.41
C PHE A 5 19.12 -34.54 28.98
N LEU A 6 20.23 -34.34 28.26
CA LEU A 6 20.47 -33.14 27.46
C LEU A 6 19.94 -33.39 26.04
N GLY A 7 18.81 -32.76 25.69
CA GLY A 7 18.41 -32.58 24.30
C GLY A 7 19.04 -31.30 23.73
N PRO A 8 19.43 -31.26 22.45
CA PRO A 8 20.02 -30.07 21.87
C PRO A 8 18.96 -28.96 21.77
N LEU A 9 19.28 -27.78 22.31
CA LEU A 9 18.55 -26.55 22.01
C LEU A 9 18.69 -26.28 20.50
N ALA A 10 17.62 -26.53 19.74
CA ALA A 10 17.48 -25.92 18.44
C ALA A 10 17.26 -24.43 18.66
N VAL A 11 18.33 -23.64 18.53
CA VAL A 11 18.21 -22.20 18.34
C VAL A 11 17.60 -22.02 16.96
N CYS A 12 16.28 -21.87 16.89
CA CYS A 12 15.62 -21.38 15.71
C CYS A 12 16.05 -19.91 15.54
N LEU A 13 17.07 -19.69 14.72
CA LEU A 13 17.31 -18.36 14.18
C LEU A 13 16.10 -18.08 13.28
N ALA A 14 15.13 -17.32 13.79
CA ALA A 14 14.11 -16.74 12.94
C ALA A 14 14.87 -15.84 11.96
N ALA A 15 15.07 -16.33 10.73
CA ALA A 15 15.47 -15.48 9.64
C ALA A 15 14.36 -14.43 9.53
N GLY A 16 14.66 -13.21 9.98
CA GLY A 16 13.77 -12.08 9.73
C GLY A 16 13.58 -12.03 8.23
N THR A 17 12.36 -12.32 7.78
CA THR A 17 12.00 -12.09 6.39
C THR A 17 12.06 -10.59 6.19
N THR A 18 13.18 -10.09 5.68
CA THR A 18 13.18 -8.78 5.04
C THR A 18 12.19 -8.91 3.89
N SER A 19 10.96 -8.43 4.06
CA SER A 19 10.10 -8.21 2.92
C SER A 19 10.86 -7.24 2.03
N ALA A 20 11.27 -7.68 0.84
CA ALA A 20 11.76 -6.75 -0.16
C ALA A 20 10.64 -5.74 -0.38
N GLN A 21 10.91 -4.46 -0.12
CA GLN A 21 9.97 -3.39 -0.45
C GLN A 21 9.63 -3.52 -1.94
N THR A 22 8.35 -3.35 -2.30
CA THR A 22 7.93 -3.36 -3.71
C THR A 22 7.70 -1.91 -4.15
N PRO A 23 8.75 -1.19 -4.60
CA PRO A 23 8.61 0.21 -4.96
C PRO A 23 7.78 0.37 -6.24
N ILE A 24 6.90 1.37 -6.23
CA ILE A 24 6.17 1.86 -7.39
C ILE A 24 6.31 3.38 -7.46
N SER A 25 6.22 3.93 -8.68
CA SER A 25 6.36 5.36 -8.94
C SER A 25 5.71 5.74 -10.26
N GLY A 26 5.34 7.01 -10.38
CA GLY A 26 4.89 7.61 -11.63
C GLY A 26 3.59 7.01 -12.19
N PRO A 27 3.42 7.03 -13.53
CA PRO A 27 2.26 6.44 -14.19
C PRO A 27 2.23 4.91 -14.05
N LEU A 28 1.09 4.39 -13.60
CA LEU A 28 0.83 2.97 -13.44
C LEU A 28 -0.31 2.53 -14.36
N SER A 29 -0.18 1.32 -14.91
CA SER A 29 -1.25 0.67 -15.68
C SER A 29 -1.02 -0.83 -15.79
N ASP A 30 -2.08 -1.59 -16.03
CA ASP A 30 -2.01 -3.02 -16.31
C ASP A 30 -1.10 -3.34 -17.51
N ALA A 31 -1.00 -2.42 -18.47
CA ALA A 31 -0.18 -2.59 -19.66
C ALA A 31 1.32 -2.35 -19.43
N THR A 32 1.68 -1.46 -18.50
CA THR A 32 3.08 -1.04 -18.28
C THR A 32 3.69 -1.64 -17.03
N THR A 33 2.92 -1.70 -15.94
CA THR A 33 3.36 -2.19 -14.64
C THR A 33 2.70 -3.51 -14.26
N GLY A 34 1.68 -3.93 -15.02
CA GLY A 34 0.78 -4.99 -14.59
C GLY A 34 -0.19 -4.49 -13.51
N PRO A 35 -1.18 -5.33 -13.16
CA PRO A 35 -2.03 -5.07 -12.01
C PRO A 35 -1.20 -5.12 -10.72
N LEU A 36 -1.63 -4.38 -9.70
CA LEU A 36 -1.07 -4.55 -8.36
C LEU A 36 -1.62 -5.84 -7.76
N LEU A 37 -0.72 -6.72 -7.31
CA LEU A 37 -1.02 -8.11 -7.00
C LEU A 37 -1.39 -8.32 -5.52
N ALA A 38 -2.36 -9.18 -5.27
CA ALA A 38 -2.84 -9.53 -3.94
C ALA A 38 -1.69 -9.99 -3.01
N GLY A 39 -1.80 -9.68 -1.72
CA GLY A 39 -0.80 -10.05 -0.72
C GLY A 39 0.48 -9.22 -0.74
N THR A 40 0.51 -8.12 -1.51
CA THR A 40 1.68 -7.25 -1.65
C THR A 40 1.47 -5.90 -0.97
N VAL A 41 2.49 -5.45 -0.24
CA VAL A 41 2.61 -4.06 0.21
C VAL A 41 3.52 -3.31 -0.77
N TYR A 42 2.96 -2.32 -1.45
CA TYR A 42 3.67 -1.47 -2.38
C TYR A 42 4.06 -0.15 -1.72
N HIS A 43 5.26 0.34 -2.03
CA HIS A 43 5.76 1.63 -1.56
C HIS A 43 5.72 2.64 -2.70
N ALA A 44 4.81 3.60 -2.63
CA ALA A 44 4.74 4.70 -3.58
C ALA A 44 5.84 5.71 -3.25
N THR A 45 6.94 5.60 -3.98
CA THR A 45 8.17 6.41 -3.78
C THR A 45 8.05 7.81 -4.37
N THR A 46 7.06 8.03 -5.24
CA THR A 46 6.67 9.34 -5.78
C THR A 46 5.15 9.42 -5.85
N SER A 47 4.62 10.57 -6.26
CA SER A 47 3.23 10.64 -6.73
C SER A 47 2.97 9.60 -7.82
N LEU A 48 1.76 9.05 -7.79
CA LEU A 48 1.26 8.06 -8.72
C LEU A 48 0.26 8.69 -9.68
N SER A 49 0.10 8.10 -10.86
CA SER A 49 -1.02 8.45 -11.73
C SER A 49 -1.51 7.26 -12.55
N VAL A 50 -2.77 7.34 -12.99
CA VAL A 50 -3.29 6.49 -14.07
C VAL A 50 -3.56 7.40 -15.26
N SER A 51 -2.80 7.25 -16.35
CA SER A 51 -2.90 8.11 -17.53
C SER A 51 -4.25 7.97 -18.26
N PRO A 52 -4.68 8.97 -19.05
CA PRO A 52 -5.90 8.88 -19.85
C PRO A 52 -5.92 7.62 -20.73
N GLY A 53 -7.04 6.89 -20.73
CA GLY A 53 -7.21 5.65 -21.51
C GLY A 53 -6.48 4.43 -20.94
N ALA A 54 -5.65 4.58 -19.91
CA ALA A 54 -5.05 3.45 -19.21
C ALA A 54 -6.02 2.88 -18.16
N THR A 55 -5.84 1.61 -17.82
CA THR A 55 -6.50 0.95 -16.69
C THR A 55 -5.44 0.46 -15.73
N LEU A 56 -5.65 0.70 -14.44
CA LEU A 56 -4.90 0.07 -13.36
C LEU A 56 -5.87 -0.76 -12.52
N THR A 57 -5.63 -2.06 -12.47
CA THR A 57 -6.33 -2.99 -11.61
C THR A 57 -5.53 -3.21 -10.33
N ILE A 58 -6.20 -3.11 -9.20
CA ILE A 58 -5.63 -3.34 -7.87
C ILE A 58 -6.41 -4.49 -7.23
N GLN A 59 -5.72 -5.62 -7.04
CA GLN A 59 -6.32 -6.86 -6.53
C GLN A 59 -6.68 -6.76 -5.03
N PRO A 60 -7.54 -7.67 -4.53
CA PRO A 60 -7.91 -7.69 -3.11
C PRO A 60 -6.70 -7.76 -2.18
N GLY A 61 -6.76 -7.03 -1.06
CA GLY A 61 -5.72 -7.05 -0.02
C GLY A 61 -4.41 -6.33 -0.38
N VAL A 62 -4.34 -5.65 -1.52
CA VAL A 62 -3.20 -4.78 -1.83
C VAL A 62 -3.17 -3.60 -0.86
N ILE A 63 -1.98 -3.30 -0.36
CA ILE A 63 -1.70 -2.10 0.44
C ILE A 63 -0.72 -1.23 -0.33
N VAL A 64 -1.07 0.03 -0.54
CA VAL A 64 -0.19 1.06 -1.12
C VAL A 64 0.15 2.07 -0.03
N LYS A 65 1.42 2.12 0.34
CA LYS A 65 1.99 3.02 1.33
C LYS A 65 2.72 4.19 0.66
N PHE A 66 2.30 5.42 0.92
CA PHE A 66 2.93 6.63 0.37
C PHE A 66 4.14 7.05 1.21
N VAL A 67 5.31 7.05 0.57
CA VAL A 67 6.61 7.29 1.23
C VAL A 67 6.85 8.77 1.49
N GLY A 68 6.57 9.63 0.50
CA GLY A 68 6.89 11.05 0.58
C GLY A 68 5.74 11.89 1.10
N GLN A 69 6.03 12.80 2.03
CA GLN A 69 5.07 13.82 2.43
C GLN A 69 4.60 14.62 1.21
N GLY A 70 3.30 14.85 1.09
CA GLY A 70 2.70 15.59 0.00
C GLY A 70 2.50 14.80 -1.30
N SER A 71 2.79 13.50 -1.32
CA SER A 71 2.54 12.64 -2.49
C SER A 71 1.06 12.66 -2.90
N THR A 72 0.79 12.50 -4.19
CA THR A 72 -0.56 12.49 -4.77
C THR A 72 -0.82 11.21 -5.53
N PHE A 73 -2.09 10.85 -5.70
CA PHE A 73 -2.52 9.85 -6.68
C PHE A 73 -3.54 10.45 -7.64
N GLU A 74 -3.15 10.66 -8.89
CA GLU A 74 -3.97 11.31 -9.91
C GLU A 74 -4.53 10.31 -10.93
N VAL A 75 -5.84 10.12 -10.94
CA VAL A 75 -6.53 9.17 -11.79
C VAL A 75 -7.19 9.90 -12.96
N PHE A 76 -6.57 9.84 -14.13
CA PHE A 76 -7.14 10.31 -15.40
C PHE A 76 -7.74 9.16 -16.21
N GLY A 77 -7.21 7.95 -16.08
CA GLY A 77 -7.76 6.73 -16.68
C GLY A 77 -8.71 5.99 -15.74
N THR A 78 -8.73 4.68 -15.82
CA THR A 78 -9.61 3.82 -15.01
C THR A 78 -8.84 3.20 -13.85
N LEU A 79 -9.31 3.41 -12.63
CA LEU A 79 -8.81 2.70 -11.45
C LEU A 79 -9.83 1.67 -10.99
N LEU A 80 -9.45 0.40 -10.98
CA LEU A 80 -10.29 -0.71 -10.53
C LEU A 80 -9.71 -1.28 -9.24
N CYS A 81 -10.17 -0.78 -8.09
CA CYS A 81 -9.88 -1.38 -6.79
C CYS A 81 -10.90 -2.47 -6.51
N GLN A 82 -10.42 -3.71 -6.49
CA GLN A 82 -11.23 -4.91 -6.32
C GLN A 82 -11.08 -5.47 -4.90
N GLY A 83 -11.22 -4.60 -3.90
CA GLY A 83 -11.19 -5.02 -2.51
C GLY A 83 -12.36 -5.93 -2.16
N THR A 84 -12.25 -6.62 -1.02
CA THR A 84 -13.35 -7.39 -0.43
C THR A 84 -13.43 -7.11 1.07
N THR A 85 -14.55 -7.45 1.73
CA THR A 85 -14.68 -7.29 3.19
C THR A 85 -13.51 -7.90 3.99
N PRO A 86 -13.05 -9.15 3.73
CA PRO A 86 -11.90 -9.71 4.46
C PRO A 86 -10.54 -9.21 3.94
N SER A 87 -10.48 -8.53 2.80
CA SER A 87 -9.23 -8.10 2.17
C SER A 87 -9.45 -6.80 1.40
N PRO A 88 -9.61 -5.67 2.11
CA PRO A 88 -9.79 -4.38 1.47
C PRO A 88 -8.52 -3.95 0.73
N VAL A 89 -8.67 -3.06 -0.25
CA VAL A 89 -7.54 -2.34 -0.82
C VAL A 89 -7.27 -1.12 0.06
N ILE A 90 -6.04 -0.93 0.52
CA ILE A 90 -5.70 0.14 1.47
C ILE A 90 -4.68 1.09 0.84
N PHE A 91 -4.98 2.39 0.83
CA PHE A 91 -4.05 3.47 0.53
C PHE A 91 -3.74 4.22 1.82
N THR A 92 -2.47 4.32 2.20
CA THR A 92 -2.10 4.80 3.53
C THR A 92 -0.71 5.41 3.60
N ASP A 93 -0.33 5.90 4.77
CA ASP A 93 1.02 6.38 5.10
C ASP A 93 2.01 5.21 5.20
N LEU A 94 3.28 5.45 4.86
CA LEU A 94 4.39 4.53 5.11
C LEU A 94 4.44 4.06 6.56
N ALA A 95 4.26 5.00 7.50
CA ALA A 95 4.27 4.76 8.94
C ALA A 95 2.94 4.19 9.49
N ASP A 96 1.95 3.84 8.65
CA ASP A 96 0.76 3.13 9.13
C ASP A 96 1.05 1.63 9.28
N ASP A 97 1.49 1.21 10.46
CA ASP A 97 1.77 -0.21 10.73
C ASP A 97 0.51 -1.06 10.89
N SER A 98 -0.66 -0.43 11.05
CA SER A 98 -1.93 -1.16 11.12
C SER A 98 -2.29 -1.83 9.79
N ALA A 99 -1.70 -1.37 8.68
CA ALA A 99 -1.83 -1.95 7.36
C ALA A 99 -0.51 -2.58 6.92
N GLY A 100 -0.42 -3.91 6.97
CA GLY A 100 0.74 -4.65 6.43
C GLY A 100 2.00 -4.62 7.31
N GLY A 101 1.92 -4.04 8.51
CA GLY A 101 3.02 -4.00 9.49
C GLY A 101 4.07 -2.93 9.22
N ASP A 102 5.11 -2.96 10.05
CA ASP A 102 6.29 -2.11 9.95
C ASP A 102 7.10 -2.48 8.70
N THR A 103 6.99 -1.65 7.65
CA THR A 103 7.64 -1.90 6.35
C THR A 103 8.80 -0.94 6.05
N ASN A 104 9.02 0.04 6.92
CA ASN A 104 10.08 1.04 6.88
C ASN A 104 11.14 0.83 7.98
N GLY A 105 10.88 -0.07 8.94
CA GLY A 105 11.81 -0.50 9.98
C GLY A 105 12.08 0.57 11.04
N ASP A 106 11.16 1.52 11.24
CA ASP A 106 11.30 2.58 12.24
C ASP A 106 10.66 2.22 13.60
N GLY A 107 10.16 0.99 13.73
CA GLY A 107 9.46 0.51 14.89
C GLY A 107 7.97 0.87 14.86
N MET A 108 7.26 0.50 15.93
CA MET A 108 5.80 0.63 15.96
C MET A 108 5.35 2.10 15.79
N SER A 109 4.62 2.35 14.72
CA SER A 109 4.09 3.65 14.31
C SER A 109 2.64 3.56 13.82
N SER A 110 1.90 4.68 13.85
CA SER A 110 0.45 4.71 13.59
C SER A 110 0.03 5.63 12.43
N GLY A 111 0.96 6.05 11.59
CA GLY A 111 0.76 7.01 10.50
C GLY A 111 0.54 8.45 10.98
N THR A 112 0.74 9.40 10.07
CA THR A 112 0.52 10.84 10.29
C THR A 112 -0.64 11.33 9.41
N PRO A 113 -1.74 11.84 9.98
CA PRO A 113 -2.84 12.39 9.18
C PRO A 113 -2.35 13.51 8.24
N GLY A 114 -2.79 13.45 6.98
CA GLY A 114 -2.34 14.38 5.95
C GLY A 114 -0.90 14.15 5.49
N HIS A 115 -0.28 13.00 5.77
CA HIS A 115 1.07 12.72 5.29
C HIS A 115 1.15 12.83 3.76
N TRP A 116 0.18 12.25 3.06
CA TRP A 116 0.03 12.40 1.61
C TRP A 116 -1.20 13.25 1.29
N THR A 117 -1.19 13.87 0.11
CA THR A 117 -2.11 14.97 -0.19
C THR A 117 -3.52 14.47 -0.47
N TYR A 118 -3.72 13.71 -1.54
CA TYR A 118 -5.04 13.23 -1.97
C TYR A 118 -4.93 12.11 -3.01
N MET A 119 -6.04 11.40 -3.21
CA MET A 119 -6.36 10.65 -4.41
C MET A 119 -7.43 11.39 -5.20
N ARG A 120 -7.17 11.78 -6.45
CA ARG A 120 -8.10 12.58 -7.24
C ARG A 120 -8.53 11.89 -8.51
N PHE A 121 -9.84 11.78 -8.72
CA PHE A 121 -10.44 11.34 -9.97
C PHE A 121 -10.74 12.54 -10.87
N TYR A 122 -10.23 12.51 -12.10
CA TYR A 122 -10.51 13.53 -13.11
C TYR A 122 -11.70 13.12 -13.97
N ALA A 123 -12.25 14.06 -14.75
CA ALA A 123 -13.48 13.85 -15.51
C ALA A 123 -13.44 12.65 -16.48
N THR A 124 -12.25 12.27 -16.93
CA THR A 124 -12.02 11.12 -17.83
C THR A 124 -11.98 9.77 -17.11
N ALA A 125 -11.96 9.76 -15.77
CA ALA A 125 -11.88 8.54 -14.95
C ALA A 125 -13.24 7.91 -14.62
N ASN A 126 -14.20 8.04 -15.54
CA ASN A 126 -15.62 7.75 -15.33
C ASN A 126 -15.98 6.25 -15.19
N ALA A 127 -15.04 5.35 -15.49
CA ALA A 127 -15.22 3.91 -15.32
C ALA A 127 -14.58 3.36 -14.03
N SER A 128 -14.06 4.23 -13.16
CA SER A 128 -13.35 3.81 -11.95
C SER A 128 -14.29 3.20 -10.91
N VAL A 129 -13.81 2.19 -10.20
CA VAL A 129 -14.54 1.49 -9.14
C VAL A 129 -13.65 1.36 -7.91
N LEU A 130 -14.18 1.78 -6.77
CA LEU A 130 -13.57 1.61 -5.45
C LEU A 130 -14.42 0.66 -4.62
N ASP A 131 -14.22 -0.64 -4.78
CA ASP A 131 -14.91 -1.66 -3.99
C ASP A 131 -14.07 -2.05 -2.77
N HIS A 132 -14.65 -1.95 -1.57
CA HIS A 132 -13.97 -2.16 -0.28
C HIS A 132 -12.57 -1.53 -0.24
N THR A 133 -12.51 -0.24 -0.58
CA THR A 133 -11.28 0.54 -0.57
C THR A 133 -11.24 1.45 0.66
N GLU A 134 -10.08 1.49 1.30
CA GLU A 134 -9.78 2.40 2.39
C GLU A 134 -8.73 3.41 1.97
N VAL A 135 -9.03 4.69 2.19
CA VAL A 135 -8.08 5.80 2.00
C VAL A 135 -7.83 6.41 3.36
N ARG A 136 -6.62 6.23 3.88
CA ARG A 136 -6.22 6.60 5.23
C ARG A 136 -5.08 7.62 5.18
N TYR A 137 -5.02 8.50 6.18
CA TYR A 137 -3.94 9.47 6.37
C TYR A 137 -3.69 10.43 5.18
N ALA A 138 -4.61 10.48 4.23
CA ALA A 138 -4.67 11.50 3.18
C ALA A 138 -5.26 12.81 3.71
N GLY A 139 -5.14 13.90 2.96
CA GLY A 139 -5.76 15.19 3.28
C GLY A 139 -4.76 16.20 3.82
N TYR A 140 -3.76 16.56 3.01
CA TYR A 140 -2.77 17.57 3.37
C TYR A 140 -3.32 19.00 3.21
N GLY A 141 -3.17 19.84 4.24
CA GLY A 141 -3.59 21.24 4.21
C GLY A 141 -5.12 21.38 4.14
N THR A 142 -5.61 22.05 3.09
CA THR A 142 -7.05 22.27 2.84
C THR A 142 -7.68 21.20 1.94
N TRP A 143 -6.90 20.21 1.50
CA TRP A 143 -7.39 19.14 0.63
C TRP A 143 -8.05 18.03 1.45
N GLY A 144 -9.15 17.47 0.93
CA GLY A 144 -9.69 16.20 1.41
C GLY A 144 -8.85 15.03 0.90
N GLY A 145 -9.12 13.82 1.41
CA GLY A 145 -8.40 12.61 1.01
C GLY A 145 -8.78 12.07 -0.38
N ILE A 146 -10.01 12.33 -0.83
CA ILE A 146 -10.55 11.99 -2.16
C ILE A 146 -11.32 13.17 -2.73
#